data_AF-A0A7K4FUJ0-F1
#
_entry.id   AF-A0A7K4FUJ0-F1
#
_cell.length_a   1.000
_cell.length_b   1.000
_cell.length_c   1.000
_cell.angle_alpha   90.00
_cell.angle_beta   90.00
_cell.angle_gamma   90.00
#
_symmetry.space_group_name_H-M   'P 1'
#
loop_
_entity.id
_entity.type
_entity.pdbx_description
1 polymer ?
#
loop_
_entity_poly.entity_id
_entity_poly.type
_entity_poly.pdbx_seq_one_letter_code
_entity_poly.pdbx_strand_id
1 'polypeptide(L)' 'MTEKKEEINSFSDLIKALFKYDNWYLGGFIIALILFIIFDLVVYK' A
#
# COMPACT_ATOMS: atom_id res chain seq x y z
N MET A 1 -26.52 12.24 -1.18
CA MET A 1 -25.52 11.31 -0.60
C MET A 1 -24.20 12.07 -0.57
N THR A 2 -23.69 12.36 0.62
CA THR A 2 -22.43 13.10 0.75
C THR A 2 -21.29 12.14 0.45
N GLU A 3 -20.74 12.22 -0.76
CA GLU A 3 -19.48 11.59 -1.13
C GLU A 3 -18.38 12.20 -0.24
N LYS A 4 -18.14 11.59 0.93
CA LYS A 4 -16.92 11.85 1.70
C LYS A 4 -15.77 11.36 0.83
N LYS A 5 -15.17 12.27 0.08
CA LYS A 5 -13.84 12.06 -0.52
C LYS A 5 -12.93 11.67 0.63
N GLU A 6 -12.48 10.41 0.66
CA GLU A 6 -11.45 9.98 1.59
C GLU A 6 -10.17 10.69 1.15
N GLU A 7 -9.99 11.92 1.64
CA GLU A 7 -8.73 12.63 1.52
C GLU A 7 -7.68 11.80 2.24
N ILE A 8 -6.72 11.31 1.46
CA ILE A 8 -5.56 10.61 1.99
C ILE A 8 -4.66 11.65 2.64
N ASN A 9 -4.96 12.02 3.89
CA ASN A 9 -4.21 13.00 4.66
C ASN A 9 -2.99 12.39 5.35
N SER A 10 -2.88 11.06 5.37
CA SER A 10 -1.79 10.35 6.03
C SER A 10 -1.38 9.07 5.30
N PHE A 11 -0.11 8.70 5.45
CA PHE A 11 0.43 7.43 4.95
C PHE A 11 -0.34 6.22 5.51
N SER A 12 -0.87 6.35 6.73
CA SER A 12 -1.75 5.35 7.35
C SER A 12 -3.08 5.18 6.60
N ASP A 13 -3.65 6.26 6.06
CA ASP A 13 -4.90 6.20 5.28
C ASP A 13 -4.66 5.61 3.91
N LEU A 14 -3.46 5.81 3.34
CA LEU A 14 -3.06 5.16 2.08
C LEU A 14 -2.93 3.65 2.26
N ILE A 15 -2.29 3.22 3.37
CA ILE A 15 -2.23 1.79 3.74
C ILE A 15 -3.64 1.24 3.97
N LYS A 16 -4.50 1.92 4.74
CA LYS A 16 -5.88 1.48 4.95
C LYS A 16 -6.69 1.40 3.67
N ALA A 17 -6.50 2.32 2.74
CA ALA A 17 -7.13 2.29 1.42
C ALA A 17 -6.65 1.09 0.58
N LEU A 18 -5.35 0.77 0.65
CA LEU A 18 -4.75 -0.40 0.00
C LEU A 18 -5.28 -1.74 0.54
N PHE A 19 -5.58 -1.80 1.84
CA PHE A 19 -6.15 -2.97 2.50
C PHE A 19 -7.68 -2.91 2.63
N LYS A 20 -8.34 -1.95 1.99
CA LYS A 20 -9.80 -1.79 2.05
C LYS A 20 -10.50 -2.83 1.17
N TYR A 21 -11.69 -3.26 1.59
CA TYR A 21 -12.54 -4.22 0.87
C TYR A 21 -11.95 -5.62 0.68
N ASP A 22 -11.32 -6.18 1.72
CA ASP A 22 -10.74 -7.54 1.69
C ASP A 22 -9.69 -7.78 0.56
N ASN A 23 -9.19 -6.72 -0.06
CA ASN A 23 -8.13 -6.77 -1.06
C ASN A 23 -6.74 -6.95 -0.41
N TRP A 24 -6.65 -7.84 0.57
CA TRP A 24 -5.43 -8.22 1.25
C TRP A 24 -4.37 -8.71 0.25
N TYR A 25 -4.79 -9.38 -0.82
CA TYR A 25 -3.90 -9.82 -1.89
C TYR A 25 -3.23 -8.64 -2.62
N LEU A 26 -3.98 -7.56 -2.88
CA LEU A 26 -3.45 -6.38 -3.57
C LEU A 26 -2.51 -5.59 -2.66
N GLY A 27 -2.93 -5.35 -1.40
CA GLY A 27 -2.09 -4.70 -0.41
C GLY A 27 -0.81 -5.49 -0.11
N GLY A 28 -0.94 -6.80 0.06
CA GLY A 28 0.19 -7.72 0.26
C GLY A 28 1.13 -7.76 -0.94
N PHE A 29 0.59 -7.76 -2.16
CA PHE A 29 1.40 -7.70 -3.39
C PHE A 29 2.20 -6.40 -3.47
N ILE A 30 1.58 -5.25 -3.20
CA ILE A 30 2.26 -3.94 -3.21
C ILE A 30 3.39 -3.92 -2.17
N ILE A 31 3.14 -4.41 -0.95
CA ILE A 31 4.18 -4.48 0.09
C ILE A 31 5.31 -5.43 -0.34
N ALA A 32 5.00 -6.60 -0.89
CA ALA A 32 6.01 -7.54 -1.35
C ALA A 32 6.88 -6.93 -2.46
N LEU A 33 6.29 -6.14 -3.35
CA LEU A 33 6.99 -5.46 -4.44
C LEU A 33 7.95 -4.38 -3.92
N ILE A 34 7.54 -3.60 -2.92
CA ILE A 34 8.40 -2.63 -2.23
C ILE A 34 9.57 -3.35 -1.55
N LEU A 35 9.30 -4.43 -0.81
CA LEU A 35 10.33 -5.23 -0.16
C LEU A 35 11.30 -5.86 -1.18
N PHE A 36 10.79 -6.31 -2.32
CA PHE A 36 11.61 -6.86 -3.39
C PHE A 36 12.57 -5.82 -3.97
N ILE A 37 12.10 -4.61 -4.24
CA ILE A 37 12.96 -3.52 -4.73
C ILE A 37 14.02 -3.14 -3.69
N ILE A 38 13.65 -3.06 -2.41
CA ILE A 38 14.60 -2.79 -1.33
C ILE A 38 15.64 -3.91 -1.24
N PHE A 39 15.20 -5.16 -1.31
CA PHE A 39 16.08 -6.33 -1.28
C PHE A 39 17.05 -6.32 -2.46
N ASP A 40 16.55 -6.04 -3.67
CA ASP A 40 17.38 -5.92 -4.88
C ASP A 40 18.45 -4.84 -4.71
N LEU A 41 18.07 -3.66 -4.22
CA LEU A 41 18.99 -2.55 -3.94
C LEU A 41 20.02 -2.83 -2.82
N VAL A 42 19.69 -3.71 -1.87
CA VAL A 42 20.61 -4.07 -0.77
C VAL A 42 21.54 -5.20 -1.17
N VAL A 43 21.03 -6.17 -1.93
CA VAL A 43 21.76 -7.40 -2.28
C VAL A 43 22.64 -7.21 -3.52
N TYR A 44 22.20 -6.42 -4.49
CA TYR A 44 22.93 -6.19 -5.75
C TYR A 44 23.66 -4.84 -5.78
N LYS A 45 23.86 -4.21 -4.61
CA LYS A 45 24.74 -3.05 -4.43
C LYS A 45 26.14 -3.46 -3.98
#